data_AF-A0A822DT58-F1
#
_entry.id   AF-A0A822DT58-F1
#
_cell.length_a   1.000
_cell.length_b   1.000
_cell.length_c   1.000
_cell.angle_alpha   90.00
_cell.angle_beta   90.00
_cell.angle_gamma   90.00
#
_symmetry.space_group_name_H-M   'P 1'
#
loop_
_entity.id
_entity.type
_entity.pdbx_description
1 polymer ?
#
loop_
_entity_poly.entity_id
_entity_poly.type
_entity_poly.pdbx_seq_one_letter_code
_entity_poly.pdbx_strand_id
1 'polypeptide(L)'
;NYTIHVGASPILFDIIVEASKMVSSAYDPPDQTIYDKWMKSHWNNVTHEPKIRYGLGSSSDFYAFNQLAGSSNFDAVYEFNPTDHGNIDMYPLYHTSYETFSMVKNFIDPDFTVNQ
;
A
#
# COMPACT_ATOMS: atom_id res chain seq x y z
N ASN A 1 0.20 9.53 -9.38
CA ASN A 1 0.68 8.14 -9.55
C ASN A 1 0.32 7.31 -8.32
N TYR A 2 0.02 6.01 -8.46
CA TYR A 2 -0.25 5.11 -7.33
C TYR A 2 1.01 4.41 -6.84
N THR A 3 1.11 4.18 -5.54
CA THR A 3 2.19 3.42 -4.90
C THR A 3 1.66 2.55 -3.77
N ILE A 4 2.47 1.59 -3.33
CA ILE A 4 2.12 0.72 -2.22
C ILE A 4 2.37 1.43 -0.88
N HIS A 5 1.41 1.30 0.02
CA HIS A 5 1.47 1.75 1.41
C HIS A 5 1.37 0.52 2.30
N VAL A 6 2.30 0.39 3.24
CA VAL A 6 2.38 -0.79 4.12
C VAL A 6 2.46 -0.36 5.57
N GLY A 7 1.56 -0.91 6.39
CA GLY A 7 1.66 -0.94 7.84
C GLY A 7 2.06 -2.34 8.31
N ALA A 8 2.98 -2.46 9.25
CA ALA A 8 3.40 -3.78 9.72
C ALA A 8 3.99 -3.78 11.13
N SER A 9 4.02 -4.96 11.74
CA SER A 9 4.91 -5.26 12.85
C SER A 9 6.37 -5.24 12.36
N PRO A 10 7.33 -4.64 13.10
CA PRO A 10 8.71 -4.49 12.63
C PRO A 10 9.40 -5.80 12.22
N ILE A 11 9.05 -6.92 12.86
CA ILE A 11 9.59 -8.25 12.55
C ILE A 11 9.28 -8.73 11.12
N LEU A 12 8.28 -8.14 10.46
CA LEU A 12 7.88 -8.49 9.10
C LEU A 12 8.55 -7.62 8.02
N PHE A 13 9.40 -6.66 8.39
CA PHE A 13 10.01 -5.74 7.44
C PHE A 13 10.77 -6.47 6.32
N ASP A 14 11.71 -7.35 6.67
CA ASP A 14 12.57 -8.02 5.69
C ASP A 14 11.75 -8.86 4.70
N ILE A 15 10.77 -9.63 5.19
CA ILE A 15 9.97 -10.49 4.32
C ILE A 15 9.08 -9.68 3.36
N ILE A 16 8.55 -8.54 3.82
CA ILE A 16 7.75 -7.63 2.97
C ILE A 16 8.64 -7.03 1.88
N VAL A 17 9.84 -6.56 2.25
CA VAL A 17 10.79 -5.97 1.30
C VAL A 17 11.24 -7.00 0.28
N GLU A 18 11.63 -8.20 0.70
CA GLU A 18 12.03 -9.27 -0.22
C GLU A 18 10.89 -9.69 -1.15
N ALA A 19 9.67 -9.84 -0.64
CA ALA A 19 8.51 -10.14 -1.47
C ALA A 19 8.25 -9.05 -2.53
N SER A 20 8.38 -7.77 -2.16
CA SER A 20 8.15 -6.65 -3.09
C SER A 20 9.17 -6.58 -4.24
N LYS A 21 10.36 -7.18 -4.08
CA LYS A 21 11.37 -7.31 -5.14
C LYS A 21 11.08 -8.44 -6.12
N MET A 22 10.17 -9.36 -5.76
CA MET A 22 9.83 -10.53 -6.58
C MET A 22 8.58 -10.33 -7.44
N VAL A 23 7.84 -9.24 -7.23
CA VAL A 23 6.57 -8.95 -7.90
C VAL A 23 6.75 -7.76 -8.84
N SER A 24 6.31 -7.90 -10.09
CA SER A 24 6.33 -6.83 -11.09
C SER A 24 5.36 -5.69 -10.74
N SER A 25 5.75 -4.45 -11.05
CA SER A 25 4.88 -3.28 -10.91
C SER A 25 3.84 -3.22 -12.04
N ALA A 26 2.60 -2.89 -11.70
CA ALA A 26 1.47 -2.83 -12.63
C ALA A 26 1.52 -1.69 -13.67
N TYR A 27 2.26 -0.61 -13.41
CA TYR A 27 2.21 0.65 -14.20
C TYR A 27 3.56 1.11 -14.77
N ASP A 28 4.65 0.49 -14.36
CA ASP A 28 6.00 0.86 -14.77
C ASP A 28 6.46 -0.04 -15.92
N PRO A 29 7.60 0.27 -16.58
CA PRO A 29 8.16 -0.64 -17.59
C PRO A 29 8.21 -2.09 -17.07
N PRO A 30 8.10 -3.10 -17.95
CA PRO A 30 7.96 -4.52 -17.58
C PRO A 30 9.01 -5.03 -16.59
N ASP A 31 10.17 -4.36 -16.54
CA ASP A 31 11.34 -4.76 -15.77
C ASP A 31 11.40 -4.14 -14.37
N GLN A 32 10.38 -3.39 -13.91
CA GLN A 32 10.35 -2.82 -12.56
C GLN A 32 9.47 -3.62 -11.61
N THR A 33 9.98 -3.78 -10.39
CA THR A 33 9.29 -4.46 -9.30
C THR A 33 8.46 -3.48 -8.48
N ILE A 34 7.56 -3.99 -7.63
CA ILE A 34 6.86 -3.17 -6.63
C ILE A 34 7.87 -2.40 -5.77
N TYR A 35 8.97 -3.05 -5.38
CA TYR A 35 10.06 -2.42 -4.63
C TYR A 35 10.65 -1.21 -5.36
N ASP A 36 10.97 -1.35 -6.66
CA ASP A 36 11.58 -0.27 -7.45
C ASP A 36 10.67 0.95 -7.54
N LYS A 37 9.36 0.71 -7.70
CA LYS A 37 8.37 1.79 -7.68
C LYS A 37 8.25 2.42 -6.31
N TRP A 38 8.14 1.60 -5.27
CA TRP A 38 7.98 2.06 -3.89
C TRP A 38 9.14 2.96 -3.47
N MET A 39 10.37 2.60 -3.83
CA MET A 39 11.58 3.39 -3.56
C MET A 39 11.60 4.74 -4.30
N LYS A 40 10.90 4.90 -5.41
CA LYS A 40 10.80 6.18 -6.12
C LYS A 40 9.78 7.13 -5.50
N SER A 41 8.76 6.60 -4.84
CA SER A 41 7.62 7.39 -4.35
C SER A 41 7.57 7.58 -2.83
N HIS A 42 7.89 6.54 -2.05
CA HIS A 42 7.60 6.49 -0.62
C HIS A 42 8.69 5.76 0.16
N TRP A 43 9.87 6.37 0.25
CA TRP A 43 11.04 5.85 0.96
C TRP A 43 11.46 6.76 2.12
N ASN A 44 12.30 6.24 3.00
CA ASN A 44 12.86 6.96 4.13
C ASN A 44 14.20 7.59 3.76
N ASN A 45 14.24 8.93 3.68
CA ASN A 45 15.43 9.70 3.33
C ASN A 45 16.64 9.52 4.27
N VAL A 46 16.43 8.97 5.46
CA VAL A 46 17.50 8.70 6.44
C VAL A 46 18.03 7.28 6.29
N THR A 47 17.14 6.28 6.30
CA THR A 47 17.56 4.86 6.27
C THR A 47 17.80 4.33 4.86
N HIS A 48 17.35 5.05 3.83
CA HIS A 48 17.42 4.62 2.42
C HIS A 48 16.62 3.33 2.15
N GLU A 49 15.55 3.13 2.90
CA GLU A 49 14.68 1.96 2.85
C GLU A 49 13.24 2.32 2.47
N PRO A 50 12.42 1.36 2.02
CA PRO A 50 10.98 1.57 1.85
C PRO A 50 10.34 2.04 3.16
N LYS A 51 9.44 3.01 3.08
CA LYS A 51 8.81 3.57 4.26
C LYS A 51 7.62 2.69 4.68
N ILE A 52 7.80 1.93 5.76
CA ILE A 52 6.74 1.17 6.42
C ILE A 52 6.25 1.93 7.66
N ARG A 53 4.93 1.93 7.88
CA ARG A 53 4.34 2.41 9.13
C ARG A 53 4.44 1.30 10.18
N TYR A 54 5.35 1.50 11.14
CA TYR A 54 5.44 0.62 12.31
C TYR A 54 4.33 0.98 13.31
N GLY A 55 3.37 0.08 13.48
CA GLY A 55 2.18 0.30 14.31
C GLY A 55 0.91 0.32 13.47
N LEU A 56 0.36 -0.87 13.27
CA LEU A 56 -1.00 -1.05 12.78
C LEU A 56 -1.96 -0.48 13.84
N GLY A 57 -2.73 0.54 13.45
CA GLY A 57 -3.65 1.26 14.32
C GLY A 57 -4.87 0.43 14.71
N SER A 58 -6.06 1.04 14.71
CA SER A 58 -7.33 0.37 15.05
C SER A 58 -8.37 0.45 13.93
N SER A 59 -7.93 0.75 12.70
CA SER A 59 -8.82 1.09 11.58
C SER A 59 -9.36 -0.12 10.82
N SER A 60 -8.85 -1.32 11.09
CA SER A 60 -9.23 -2.56 10.40
C SER A 60 -9.15 -3.76 11.36
N ASP A 61 -9.47 -4.95 10.85
CA ASP A 61 -9.63 -6.18 11.62
C ASP A 61 -8.34 -6.68 12.27
N PHE A 62 -7.17 -6.24 11.77
CA PHE A 62 -5.87 -6.55 12.38
C PHE A 62 -5.74 -6.07 13.83
N TYR A 63 -6.61 -5.16 14.30
CA TYR A 63 -6.56 -4.62 15.66
C TYR A 63 -6.60 -5.72 16.72
N ALA A 64 -7.54 -6.66 16.59
CA ALA A 64 -7.69 -7.74 17.56
C ALA A 64 -6.45 -8.64 17.61
N PHE A 65 -5.83 -8.88 16.45
CA PHE A 65 -4.65 -9.73 16.36
C PHE A 65 -3.38 -9.02 16.83
N ASN A 66 -3.15 -7.78 16.41
CA ASN A 66 -1.93 -7.04 16.71
C ASN A 66 -1.93 -6.48 18.13
N GLN A 67 -3.00 -5.77 18.53
CA GLN A 67 -3.00 -5.05 19.81
C GLN A 67 -3.49 -5.88 20.99
N LEU A 68 -4.45 -6.79 20.77
CA LEU A 68 -5.01 -7.62 21.85
C LEU A 68 -4.28 -8.96 21.98
N ALA A 69 -4.07 -9.68 20.87
CA ALA A 69 -3.45 -11.00 20.88
C ALA A 69 -1.91 -10.98 20.75
N GLY A 70 -1.30 -9.84 20.42
CA GLY A 70 0.15 -9.72 20.25
C GLY A 70 0.72 -10.49 19.06
N SER A 71 -0.11 -10.82 18.08
CA SER A 71 0.31 -11.48 16.84
C SER A 71 0.94 -10.47 15.88
N SER A 72 1.99 -10.91 15.16
CA SER A 72 2.58 -10.08 14.11
C SER A 72 1.65 -10.00 12.91
N ASN A 73 1.39 -8.81 12.41
CA ASN A 73 0.48 -8.55 11.29
C ASN A 73 1.07 -7.52 10.35
N PHE A 74 0.58 -7.51 9.11
CA PHE A 74 0.80 -6.42 8.17
C PHE A 74 -0.50 -6.14 7.41
N ASP A 75 -0.58 -4.93 6.86
CA ASP A 75 -1.64 -4.45 6.00
C ASP A 75 -0.98 -3.69 4.85
N ALA A 76 -1.39 -3.97 3.62
CA ALA A 76 -0.80 -3.42 2.42
C ALA A 76 -1.89 -3.02 1.43
N VAL A 77 -1.78 -1.79 0.93
CA VAL A 77 -2.78 -1.19 0.03
C VAL A 77 -2.07 -0.38 -1.05
N TYR A 78 -2.61 -0.39 -2.27
CA TYR A 78 -2.21 0.56 -3.30
C TYR A 78 -3.02 1.84 -3.15
N GLU A 79 -2.33 2.94 -2.89
CA GLU A 79 -2.94 4.25 -2.70
C GLU A 79 -2.31 5.29 -3.62
N PHE A 80 -3.02 6.40 -3.78
CA PHE A 80 -2.48 7.55 -4.49
C PHE A 80 -1.26 8.09 -3.76
N ASN A 81 -0.21 8.46 -4.50
CA ASN A 81 0.98 9.02 -3.90
C ASN A 81 0.61 10.33 -3.17
N PRO A 82 0.79 10.44 -1.85
CA PRO A 82 0.42 11.64 -1.10
C PRO A 82 1.19 12.89 -1.56
N THR A 83 2.35 12.69 -2.20
CA THR A 83 3.13 13.78 -2.81
C THR A 83 2.42 14.42 -4.01
N ASP A 84 1.64 13.62 -4.75
CA ASP A 84 0.99 14.06 -6.00
C ASP A 84 -0.41 14.65 -5.75
N HIS A 85 -1.09 14.22 -4.67
CA HIS A 85 -2.52 14.46 -4.46
C HIS A 85 -2.83 15.28 -3.19
N GLY A 86 -1.82 15.71 -2.43
CA GLY A 86 -2.00 16.52 -1.22
C GLY A 86 -2.51 15.73 -0.01
N ASN A 87 -2.96 16.43 1.04
CA ASN A 87 -3.49 15.84 2.28
C ASN A 87 -4.94 15.36 2.10
N ILE A 88 -5.15 14.42 1.18
CA ILE A 88 -6.41 13.70 1.07
C ILE A 88 -6.29 12.46 1.96
N ASP A 89 -7.11 12.37 3.01
CA ASP A 89 -7.04 11.28 3.98
C ASP A 89 -7.62 9.95 3.45
N MET A 90 -8.59 10.01 2.52
CA MET A 90 -9.30 8.85 1.95
C MET A 90 -9.69 9.13 0.50
N TYR A 91 -9.86 8.10 -0.32
CA TYR A 91 -10.37 8.29 -1.68
C TYR A 91 -11.79 8.87 -1.65
N PRO A 92 -12.19 9.72 -2.63
CA PRO A 92 -13.36 10.58 -2.52
C PRO A 92 -14.72 9.89 -2.35
N LEU A 93 -14.82 8.60 -2.67
CA LEU A 93 -16.07 7.85 -2.69
C LEU A 93 -16.20 6.86 -1.53
N TYR A 94 -15.23 6.86 -0.61
CA TYR A 94 -15.21 6.02 0.60
C TYR A 94 -16.52 6.17 1.39
N HIS A 95 -17.13 5.03 1.77
CA HIS A 95 -18.39 4.98 2.53
C HIS A 95 -19.59 5.71 1.88
N THR A 96 -19.59 5.84 0.54
CA THR A 96 -20.73 6.39 -0.19
C THR A 96 -21.43 5.33 -1.02
N SER A 97 -22.68 5.60 -1.44
CA SER A 97 -23.40 4.73 -2.39
C SER A 97 -22.78 4.69 -3.79
N TYR A 98 -21.78 5.53 -4.07
CA TYR A 98 -21.07 5.58 -5.36
C TYR A 98 -19.85 4.66 -5.39
N GLU A 99 -19.52 4.01 -4.27
CA GLU A 99 -18.51 2.96 -4.21
C GLU A 99 -19.03 1.70 -4.91
N THR A 100 -18.73 1.61 -6.21
CA THR A 100 -19.31 0.60 -7.11
C THR A 100 -18.24 -0.10 -7.92
N PHE A 101 -18.56 -1.30 -8.43
CA PHE A 101 -17.69 -1.98 -9.38
C PHE A 101 -17.36 -1.10 -10.61
N SER A 102 -18.35 -0.38 -11.12
CA SER A 102 -18.18 0.55 -12.25
C SER A 102 -17.13 1.63 -11.95
N MET A 103 -17.09 2.12 -10.71
CA MET A 103 -16.11 3.11 -10.28
C MET A 103 -14.69 2.54 -10.27
N VAL A 104 -14.50 1.30 -9.79
CA VAL A 104 -13.20 0.63 -9.85
C VAL A 104 -12.77 0.40 -11.30
N LYS A 105 -13.64 -0.23 -12.10
CA LYS A 105 -13.37 -0.61 -13.49
C LYS A 105 -13.14 0.57 -14.43
N ASN A 106 -13.69 1.74 -14.14
CA ASN A 106 -13.56 2.89 -15.04
C ASN A 106 -12.53 3.91 -14.58
N PHE A 107 -12.19 3.98 -13.28
CA PHE A 107 -11.36 5.06 -12.75
C PHE A 107 -10.19 4.61 -11.86
N ILE A 108 -10.33 3.54 -11.08
CA ILE A 108 -9.29 3.14 -10.12
C ILE A 108 -8.30 2.15 -10.74
N ASP A 109 -8.80 1.03 -11.26
CA ASP A 109 -7.98 -0.04 -11.83
C ASP A 109 -8.67 -0.64 -13.06
N PRO A 110 -8.64 0.06 -14.21
CA PRO A 110 -9.40 -0.36 -15.39
C PRO A 110 -8.99 -1.71 -15.95
N ASP A 111 -7.73 -2.11 -15.80
CA ASP A 111 -7.21 -3.35 -16.34
C ASP A 111 -7.03 -4.44 -15.26
N PHE A 112 -7.37 -4.14 -14.00
CA PHE A 112 -7.18 -5.01 -12.84
C PHE A 112 -5.72 -5.47 -12.67
N THR A 113 -4.76 -4.64 -13.07
CA THR A 113 -3.33 -4.99 -12.99
C THR A 113 -2.75 -4.69 -11.62
N VAL A 114 -3.36 -3.78 -10.85
CA VAL A 114 -2.93 -3.46 -9.47
C VAL A 114 -3.46 -4.46 -8.47
N ASN A 115 -4.69 -4.94 -8.69
CA ASN A 115 -5.35 -5.92 -7.83
C ASN A 115 -4.99 -7.39 -8.16
N GLN A 116 -4.03 -7.64 -9.05
CA GLN A 116 -3.56 -8.97 -9.45
C GLN A 116 -2.58 -9.56 -8.43
#